data_AF-A0A4V1SQP6-F1
#
_entry.id   AF-A0A4V1SQP6-F1
#
_cell.length_a   1.000
_cell.length_b   1.000
_cell.length_c   1.000
_cell.angle_alpha   90.00
_cell.angle_beta   90.00
_cell.angle_gamma   90.00
#
_symmetry.space_group_name_H-M   'P 1'
#
loop_
_entity.id
_entity.type
_entity.pdbx_description
1 polymer ?
#
loop_
_entity_poly.entity_id
_entity_poly.type
_entity_poly.pdbx_seq_one_letter_code
_entity_poly.pdbx_strand_id
1 'polypeptide(L)' 'SQCGWLKDPFGLSWQIVPDVLPRLLADKDPAKSKKVMHAMLQMKKIEIAKLEAAYNS' A
#
# COMPACT_ATOMS: atom_id res chain seq x y z
N SER A 1 -5.71 12.32 -3.41
CA SER A 1 -4.76 11.65 -2.50
C SER A 1 -4.38 10.30 -3.07
N GLN A 2 -3.17 9.82 -2.81
CA GLN A 2 -2.64 8.53 -3.27
C GLN A 2 -2.17 7.73 -2.04
N CYS A 3 -1.98 6.41 -2.17
CA CYS A 3 -1.34 5.56 -1.15
C CYS A 3 -2.00 5.59 0.24
N GLY A 4 -3.33 5.59 0.30
CA GLY A 4 -4.07 5.54 1.58
C GLY A 4 -4.22 6.89 2.28
N TRP A 5 -3.76 7.98 1.66
CA TRP A 5 -3.94 9.32 2.21
C TRP A 5 -5.38 9.81 2.04
N LEU A 6 -5.90 10.51 3.04
CA LEU A 6 -7.15 11.24 3.00
C LEU A 6 -7.04 12.49 3.88
N LYS A 7 -7.95 13.44 3.66
CA LYS A 7 -8.08 14.66 4.46
C LYS A 7 -9.42 14.63 5.17
N ASP A 8 -9.43 14.87 6.47
CA ASP A 8 -10.67 14.94 7.25
C ASP A 8 -11.35 16.33 7.10
N PRO A 9 -12.56 16.52 7.65
CA PRO A 9 -13.26 17.81 7.56
C PRO A 9 -12.54 18.99 8.24
N PHE A 10 -11.63 18.73 9.18
CA PHE A 10 -10.83 19.77 9.86
C PHE A 10 -9.54 20.09 9.10
N GLY A 11 -9.30 19.38 8.00
CA GLY A 11 -8.16 19.57 7.14
C GLY A 11 -6.91 18.80 7.53
N LEU A 12 -7.01 17.85 8.47
CA LEU A 12 -5.90 17.00 8.88
C LEU A 12 -5.71 15.85 7.88
N SER A 13 -4.46 15.58 7.53
CA SER A 13 -4.09 14.51 6.62
C SER A 13 -3.84 13.22 7.37
N TRP A 14 -4.57 12.18 7.02
CA TRP A 14 -4.45 10.84 7.58
C TRP A 14 -3.98 9.87 6.52
N GLN A 15 -3.12 8.92 6.91
CA GLN A 15 -2.75 7.79 6.05
C GLN A 15 -3.22 6.50 6.71
N ILE A 16 -4.08 5.76 6.02
CA ILE A 16 -4.50 4.43 6.48
C ILE A 16 -3.52 3.41 5.92
N VAL A 17 -2.66 2.89 6.79
CA VAL A 17 -1.64 1.90 6.48
C VAL A 17 -2.06 0.54 7.08
N PRO A 18 -2.40 -0.46 6.26
CA PRO A 18 -2.63 -1.81 6.75
C PRO A 18 -1.36 -2.42 7.34
N ASP A 19 -1.48 -3.18 8.42
CA ASP A 19 -0.34 -3.85 9.08
C ASP A 19 0.44 -4.81 8.17
N VAL A 20 -0.21 -5.34 7.13
CA VAL A 20 0.42 -6.21 6.13
C VAL A 20 1.34 -5.43 5.17
N LEU A 21 1.09 -4.14 4.92
CA LEU A 21 1.84 -3.38 3.91
C LEU A 21 3.34 -3.26 4.25
N PRO A 22 3.75 -2.85 5.47
CA PRO A 22 5.16 -2.82 5.84
C PRO A 22 5.85 -4.19 5.70
N ARG A 23 5.14 -5.27 6.02
CA ARG A 23 5.67 -6.64 5.94
C ARG A 23 5.95 -7.05 4.50
N LEU A 24 5.03 -6.74 3.59
CA LEU A 24 5.18 -7.03 2.16
C LEU A 24 6.26 -6.17 1.49
N LEU A 25 6.42 -4.91 1.91
CA LEU A 25 7.46 -4.01 1.40
C LEU A 25 8.86 -4.36 1.93
N ALA A 26 8.96 -4.89 3.15
CA ALA A 26 10.21 -5.30 3.78
C ALA A 26 10.65 -6.74 3.43
N ASP A 27 10.04 -7.35 2.40
CA ASP A 27 10.40 -8.70 1.98
C ASP A 27 11.86 -8.78 1.53
N LYS A 28 12.51 -9.92 1.80
CA LYS A 28 13.89 -10.19 1.41
C LYS A 28 14.05 -10.30 -0.10
N ASP A 29 13.00 -10.69 -0.82
CA ASP A 29 12.96 -10.71 -2.27
C ASP A 29 12.61 -9.31 -2.81
N PRO A 30 13.58 -8.59 -3.41
CA PRO A 30 13.36 -7.25 -3.94
C PRO A 30 12.41 -7.24 -5.15
N ALA A 31 12.20 -8.38 -5.83
CA ALA A 31 11.23 -8.44 -6.92
C ALA A 31 9.80 -8.39 -6.39
N LYS A 32 9.52 -9.11 -5.31
CA LYS A 32 8.19 -9.11 -4.67
C LYS A 32 7.86 -7.77 -4.05
N SER A 33 8.78 -7.16 -3.31
CA SER A 33 8.58 -5.84 -2.71
C SER A 33 8.35 -4.77 -3.78
N LYS A 34 9.04 -4.84 -4.93
CA LYS A 34 8.79 -3.96 -6.08
C LYS A 34 7.39 -4.13 -6.67
N LYS A 35 6.87 -5.36 -6.81
CA LYS A 35 5.51 -5.60 -7.30
C LYS A 35 4.46 -4.98 -6.37
N VAL A 36 4.64 -5.17 -5.07
CA VAL A 36 3.78 -4.58 -4.03
C VAL A 36 3.83 -3.04 -4.09
N MET A 37 5.03 -2.46 -4.19
CA MET A 37 5.20 -1.02 -4.29
C MET A 37 4.54 -0.46 -5.56
N HIS A 38 4.71 -1.13 -6.70
CA HIS A 38 4.08 -0.72 -7.95
C HIS A 38 2.55 -0.75 -7.85
N ALA A 39 1.97 -1.82 -7.29
CA ALA A 39 0.53 -1.93 -7.06
C ALA A 39 0.02 -0.83 -6.11
N MET A 40 0.72 -0.57 -5.01
CA MET A 40 0.35 0.47 -4.03
C MET A 40 0.30 1.87 -4.68
N LEU A 41 1.25 2.21 -5.55
CA LEU A 41 1.30 3.53 -6.21
C LEU A 41 0.11 3.80 -7.13
N GLN A 42 -0.56 2.75 -7.62
CA GLN A 42 -1.77 2.88 -8.43
C GLN A 42 -3.05 3.02 -7.58
N MET A 43 -2.94 2.90 -6.24
CA MET A 43 -4.07 2.90 -5.33
C MET A 43 -4.31 4.26 -4.67
N LYS A 44 -5.57 4.66 -4.59
CA LYS A 44 -6.01 5.76 -3.69
C LYS A 44 -6.30 5.23 -2.29
N LYS A 45 -7.09 4.16 -2.19
CA LYS A 45 -7.32 3.36 -0.98
C LYS A 45 -6.51 2.08 -1.07
N ILE A 46 -5.81 1.72 -0.01
CA ILE A 46 -5.02 0.49 0.01
C ILE A 46 -5.95 -0.72 0.13
N GLU A 47 -5.88 -1.62 -0.84
CA GLU A 47 -6.64 -2.87 -0.88
C GLU A 47 -5.71 -4.05 -0.61
N ILE A 48 -5.88 -4.70 0.54
CA ILE A 48 -5.01 -5.80 1.00
C ILE A 48 -4.94 -6.93 -0.03
N ALA A 49 -6.09 -7.40 -0.51
CA ALA A 49 -6.15 -8.50 -1.49
C ALA A 49 -5.37 -8.20 -2.78
N LYS A 50 -5.36 -6.94 -3.23
CA LYS A 50 -4.60 -6.54 -4.43
C LYS A 50 -3.09 -6.48 -4.17
N LEU A 51 -2.68 -6.08 -2.96
CA LEU A 51 -1.27 -6.14 -2.56
C LEU A 51 -0.76 -7.58 -2.47
N GLU A 52 -1.56 -8.48 -1.88
CA GLU A 52 -1.23 -9.91 -1.79
C GLU A 52 -1.21 -10.56 -3.18
N ALA A 53 -2.14 -10.22 -4.07
CA ALA A 53 -2.12 -10.70 -5.44
C ALA A 53 -0.85 -10.22 -6.19
N ALA A 54 -0.47 -8.95 -6.05
CA ALA A 54 0.76 -8.43 -6.64
C ALA A 54 2.02 -9.09 -6.06
N TYR A 55 2.02 -9.36 -4.75
CA TYR A 55 3.12 -10.07 -4.08
C TYR A 55 3.29 -11.51 -4.58
N ASN A 56 2.19 -12.21 -4.89
CA ASN A 56 2.18 -13.61 -5.30
C ASN A 56 2.23 -13.84 -6.82
N SER A 57 2.03 -12.79 -7.62
CA SER A 57 2.26 -12.79 -9.07
C SER A 57 3.74 -12.85 -9.43
#